data_AF-A0A955X0D8-F1
#
_entry.id   AF-A0A955X0D8-F1
#
_cell.length_a   1.000
_cell.length_b   1.000
_cell.length_c   1.000
_cell.angle_alpha   90.00
_cell.angle_beta   90.00
_cell.angle_gamma   90.00
#
_symmetry.space_group_name_H-M   'P 1'
#
loop_
_entity.id
_entity.type
_entity.pdbx_description
1 polymer ?
#
loop_
_entity_poly.entity_id
_entity_poly.type
_entity_poly.pdbx_seq_one_letter_code
_entity_poly.pdbx_strand_id
1 'polypeptide(L)'
;MNLARAAPALLCASLLACATSPVSELHTKVVADHVTGLAEGAAQLAQDAPMHKRCVEGDDPVAMRARALAEALAELRSRAQGRWASQAEFQEALNDISARQTELAILRAEYDHCRALSGPEPVPGDLDAGARRLAILAVQDPEGVLTPEARLDLGDYLVARLGIRFAVVPPGAVAEATAEHDKAGRCNKACARAVGSEVRANKVLTVTLAQEEARCSVILELDDMATGITERARTVRSDCAPETVQAGIEDAVAPLAQ
;
A
#
# COMPACT_ATOMS: atom_id res chain seq x y z
N MET A 1 7.58 21.21 -20.71
CA MET A 1 6.18 21.47 -21.08
C MET A 1 5.66 20.24 -21.81
N ASN A 2 4.82 19.43 -21.16
CA ASN A 2 4.39 18.12 -21.65
C ASN A 2 3.21 18.22 -22.63
N LEU A 3 3.46 17.93 -23.92
CA LEU A 3 2.45 17.81 -24.98
C LEU A 3 1.40 16.71 -24.70
N ALA A 4 1.65 15.80 -23.76
CA ALA A 4 0.75 14.69 -23.42
C ALA A 4 -0.54 15.10 -22.68
N ARG A 5 -0.59 16.29 -22.05
CA ARG A 5 -1.80 16.73 -21.31
C ARG A 5 -2.89 17.37 -22.19
N ALA A 6 -2.59 17.72 -23.45
CA ALA A 6 -3.56 18.34 -24.36
C ALA A 6 -4.33 17.34 -25.25
N ALA A 7 -3.91 16.06 -25.28
CA ALA A 7 -4.49 15.04 -26.14
C ALA A 7 -5.98 14.73 -25.90
N PRO A 8 -6.51 14.63 -24.65
CA PRO A 8 -7.91 14.23 -24.47
C PRO A 8 -8.91 15.32 -24.87
N ALA A 9 -8.55 16.60 -24.72
CA ALA A 9 -9.43 17.72 -25.10
C ALA A 9 -9.60 17.87 -26.62
N LEU A 10 -8.56 17.55 -27.39
CA LEU A 10 -8.59 17.57 -28.86
C LEU A 10 -9.42 16.42 -29.44
N LEU A 11 -9.43 15.25 -28.80
CA LEU A 11 -10.25 14.10 -29.20
C LEU A 11 -11.75 14.35 -28.99
N CYS A 12 -12.16 14.94 -27.86
CA CYS A 12 -13.57 15.31 -27.65
C CYS A 12 -14.07 16.32 -28.69
N ALA A 13 -13.28 17.35 -28.99
CA ALA A 13 -13.69 18.39 -29.95
C ALA A 13 -13.79 17.86 -31.39
N SER A 14 -12.93 16.90 -31.77
CA SER A 14 -12.97 16.30 -33.11
C SER A 14 -14.03 15.21 -33.25
N LEU A 15 -14.35 14.46 -32.18
CA LEU A 15 -15.43 13.46 -32.20
C LEU A 15 -16.83 14.11 -32.22
N LEU A 16 -17.04 15.22 -31.49
CA LEU A 16 -18.32 15.95 -31.50
C LEU A 16 -18.61 16.64 -32.85
N ALA A 17 -17.57 17.08 -33.57
CA ALA A 17 -17.72 17.69 -34.89
C ALA A 17 -18.04 16.67 -36.02
N CYS A 18 -17.75 15.39 -35.81
CA CYS A 18 -17.99 14.32 -36.80
C CYS A 18 -19.37 13.68 -36.73
N ALA A 19 -20.21 14.05 -35.76
CA ALA A 19 -21.51 13.43 -35.50
C ALA A 19 -22.55 13.62 -36.63
N THR A 20 -22.22 14.27 -37.75
CA THR A 20 -23.14 14.46 -38.90
C THR A 20 -22.71 13.70 -40.16
N SER A 21 -21.59 12.96 -40.13
CA SER A 21 -21.13 12.15 -41.27
C SER A 21 -21.38 10.66 -41.04
N PRO A 22 -21.60 9.86 -42.11
CA PRO A 22 -21.74 8.42 -41.98
C PRO A 22 -20.50 7.82 -41.30
N VAL A 23 -20.73 6.88 -40.38
CA VAL A 23 -19.67 6.19 -39.62
C VAL A 23 -18.71 5.54 -40.62
N SER A 24 -17.52 6.10 -40.73
CA SER A 24 -16.48 5.59 -41.62
C SER A 24 -15.60 4.58 -40.89
N GLU A 25 -14.93 3.69 -41.63
CA GLU A 25 -13.97 2.72 -41.06
C GLU A 25 -12.88 3.41 -40.22
N LEU A 26 -12.53 4.65 -40.56
CA LEU A 26 -11.59 5.46 -39.79
C LEU A 26 -12.12 5.79 -38.39
N HIS A 27 -13.41 6.15 -38.26
CA HIS A 27 -14.02 6.44 -36.96
C HIS A 27 -14.06 5.18 -36.07
N THR A 28 -14.44 4.04 -36.66
CA THR A 28 -14.43 2.75 -35.96
C THR A 28 -13.05 2.40 -35.42
N LYS A 29 -12.01 2.59 -36.24
CA LYS A 29 -10.63 2.32 -35.84
C LYS A 29 -10.17 3.23 -34.69
N VAL A 30 -10.41 4.54 -34.79
CA VAL A 30 -10.02 5.52 -33.75
C VAL A 30 -10.70 5.19 -32.42
N VAL A 31 -11.99 4.84 -32.46
CA VAL A 31 -12.73 4.43 -31.26
C VAL A 31 -12.15 3.14 -30.68
N ALA A 32 -11.89 2.12 -31.50
CA ALA A 32 -11.31 0.86 -31.04
C ALA A 32 -9.92 1.04 -30.40
N ASP A 33 -9.06 1.88 -30.99
CA ASP A 33 -7.73 2.19 -30.45
C ASP A 33 -7.85 2.94 -29.11
N HIS A 34 -8.78 3.89 -29.00
CA HIS A 34 -9.01 4.64 -27.76
C HIS A 34 -9.52 3.73 -26.62
N VAL A 35 -10.50 2.88 -26.91
CA VAL A 35 -11.02 1.91 -25.94
C VAL A 35 -9.94 0.93 -25.50
N THR A 36 -9.06 0.52 -26.41
CA THR A 36 -7.91 -0.35 -26.08
C THR A 36 -7.00 0.31 -25.05
N GLY A 37 -6.65 1.58 -25.23
CA GLY A 37 -5.82 2.32 -24.26
C GLY A 37 -6.49 2.50 -22.89
N LEU A 38 -7.82 2.70 -22.85
CA LEU A 38 -8.57 2.73 -21.60
C LEU A 38 -8.55 1.36 -20.90
N ALA A 39 -8.78 0.27 -21.64
CA ALA A 39 -8.78 -1.09 -21.10
C ALA A 39 -7.42 -1.48 -20.50
N GLU A 40 -6.33 -1.17 -21.21
CA GLU A 40 -4.96 -1.37 -20.72
C GLU A 40 -4.70 -0.55 -19.44
N GLY A 41 -5.15 0.70 -19.40
CA GLY A 41 -5.03 1.55 -18.22
C GLY A 41 -5.78 1.03 -17.00
N ALA A 42 -6.98 0.48 -17.18
CA ALA A 42 -7.76 -0.13 -16.10
C ALA A 42 -7.14 -1.46 -15.64
N ALA A 43 -6.66 -2.29 -16.57
CA ALA A 43 -6.00 -3.55 -16.26
C ALA A 43 -4.69 -3.34 -15.47
N GLN A 44 -3.88 -2.35 -15.85
CA GLN A 44 -2.67 -1.99 -15.10
C GLN A 44 -3.02 -1.58 -13.67
N LEU A 45 -4.04 -0.73 -13.50
CA LEU A 45 -4.48 -0.29 -12.18
C LEU A 45 -4.97 -1.47 -11.32
N ALA A 46 -5.66 -2.43 -11.91
CA ALA A 46 -6.12 -3.63 -11.22
C ALA A 46 -4.96 -4.56 -10.79
N GLN A 47 -3.84 -4.56 -11.51
CA GLN A 47 -2.63 -5.31 -11.16
C GLN A 47 -1.82 -4.61 -10.05
N ASP A 48 -1.76 -3.28 -10.07
CA ASP A 48 -0.96 -2.49 -9.13
C ASP A 48 -1.68 -2.24 -7.80
N ALA A 49 -3.01 -2.11 -7.80
CA ALA A 49 -3.80 -1.80 -6.60
C ALA A 49 -3.63 -2.81 -5.44
N PRO A 50 -3.55 -4.13 -5.66
CA PRO A 50 -3.30 -5.12 -4.60
C PRO A 50 -1.98 -4.93 -3.83
N MET A 51 -0.98 -4.25 -4.42
CA MET A 51 0.32 -4.01 -3.78
C MET A 51 0.25 -3.01 -2.61
N HIS A 52 -0.86 -2.28 -2.49
CA HIS A 52 -1.06 -1.31 -1.43
C HIS A 52 -2.21 -1.76 -0.53
N LYS A 53 -1.90 -2.23 0.68
CA LYS A 53 -2.89 -2.74 1.66
C LYS A 53 -4.09 -1.79 1.86
N ARG A 54 -3.84 -0.47 1.88
CA ARG A 54 -4.89 0.56 2.00
C ARG A 54 -5.79 0.72 0.75
N CYS A 55 -5.41 0.17 -0.40
CA CYS A 55 -6.27 0.05 -1.58
C CYS A 55 -7.20 -1.17 -1.54
N VAL A 56 -6.94 -2.11 -0.63
CA VAL A 56 -7.59 -3.43 -0.56
C VAL A 56 -8.58 -3.51 0.61
N GLU A 57 -8.40 -2.70 1.65
CA GLU A 57 -9.31 -2.62 2.81
C GLU A 57 -10.53 -1.73 2.52
N GLY A 58 -11.75 -2.28 2.63
CA GLY A 58 -13.02 -1.58 2.43
C GLY A 58 -14.10 -2.43 1.76
N ASP A 59 -15.35 -1.95 1.71
CA ASP A 59 -16.48 -2.66 1.08
C ASP A 59 -16.38 -2.71 -0.46
N ASP A 60 -15.57 -1.82 -1.07
CA ASP A 60 -15.37 -1.76 -2.52
C ASP A 60 -13.93 -1.32 -2.90
N PRO A 61 -12.93 -2.22 -2.79
CA PRO A 61 -11.53 -1.92 -3.08
C PRO A 61 -11.30 -1.48 -4.52
N VAL A 62 -10.41 -0.50 -4.68
CA VAL A 62 -10.00 0.10 -5.98
C VAL A 62 -9.63 -0.99 -7.00
N ALA A 63 -8.99 -2.08 -6.54
CA ALA A 63 -8.61 -3.22 -7.38
C ALA A 63 -9.82 -3.93 -8.02
N MET A 64 -10.92 -4.13 -7.26
CA MET A 64 -12.13 -4.78 -7.78
C MET A 64 -12.84 -3.89 -8.79
N ARG A 65 -12.99 -2.60 -8.49
CA ARG A 65 -13.58 -1.62 -9.42
C ARG A 65 -12.75 -1.49 -10.70
N ALA A 66 -11.42 -1.42 -10.59
CA ALA A 66 -10.53 -1.37 -11.74
C ALA A 66 -10.65 -2.63 -12.62
N ARG A 67 -10.81 -3.81 -12.01
CA ARG A 67 -11.03 -5.07 -12.73
C ARG A 67 -12.38 -5.09 -13.45
N ALA A 68 -13.46 -4.69 -12.77
CA ALA A 68 -14.79 -4.58 -13.38
C ALA A 68 -14.79 -3.58 -14.55
N LEU A 69 -14.10 -2.45 -14.39
CA LEU A 69 -13.92 -1.46 -15.46
C LEU A 69 -13.13 -2.02 -16.65
N ALA A 70 -12.06 -2.79 -16.40
CA ALA A 70 -11.28 -3.42 -17.45
C ALA A 70 -12.12 -4.44 -18.25
N GLU A 71 -12.95 -5.24 -17.58
CA GLU A 71 -13.87 -6.19 -18.21
C GLU A 71 -14.92 -5.47 -19.08
N ALA A 72 -15.53 -4.39 -18.57
CA ALA A 72 -16.49 -3.57 -19.32
C ALA A 72 -15.85 -2.92 -20.57
N LEU A 73 -14.62 -2.44 -20.45
CA LEU A 73 -13.87 -1.85 -21.57
C LEU A 73 -13.45 -2.90 -22.60
N ALA A 74 -13.15 -4.13 -22.17
CA ALA A 74 -12.86 -5.24 -23.08
C ALA A 74 -14.10 -5.64 -23.90
N GLU A 75 -15.28 -5.65 -23.28
CA GLU A 75 -16.54 -5.89 -23.98
C GLU A 75 -16.82 -4.78 -25.01
N LEU A 76 -16.67 -3.52 -24.60
CA LEU A 76 -16.84 -2.37 -25.48
C LEU A 76 -15.85 -2.39 -26.65
N ARG A 77 -14.60 -2.82 -26.42
CA ARG A 77 -13.59 -3.01 -27.47
C ARG A 77 -14.05 -4.04 -28.50
N SER A 78 -14.59 -5.17 -28.05
CA SER A 78 -15.12 -6.21 -28.93
C SER A 78 -16.24 -5.66 -29.82
N ARG A 79 -17.16 -4.87 -29.26
CA ARG A 79 -18.21 -4.18 -30.04
C ARG A 79 -17.63 -3.18 -31.03
N ALA A 80 -16.63 -2.39 -30.61
CA ALA A 80 -15.99 -1.37 -31.44
C ALA A 80 -15.15 -1.92 -32.60
N GLN A 81 -14.71 -3.17 -32.52
CA GLN A 81 -14.06 -3.86 -33.64
C GLN A 81 -15.06 -4.35 -34.70
N GLY A 82 -16.34 -4.46 -34.33
CA GLY A 82 -17.44 -4.72 -35.25
C GLY A 82 -17.82 -3.50 -36.09
N ARG A 83 -18.68 -3.73 -37.09
CA ARG A 83 -19.37 -2.62 -37.77
C ARG A 83 -20.55 -2.19 -36.91
N TRP A 84 -20.61 -0.90 -36.58
CA TRP A 84 -21.76 -0.27 -35.95
C TRP A 84 -22.97 -0.38 -36.89
N ALA A 85 -24.11 -0.89 -36.39
CA ALA A 85 -25.29 -1.06 -37.23
C ALA A 85 -26.00 0.27 -37.51
N SER A 86 -25.78 1.28 -36.66
CA SER A 86 -26.31 2.62 -36.87
C SER A 86 -25.44 3.72 -36.25
N GLN A 87 -25.71 4.96 -36.66
CA GLN A 87 -25.13 6.15 -36.04
C GLN A 87 -25.57 6.33 -34.58
N ALA A 88 -26.78 5.89 -34.23
CA ALA A 88 -27.28 5.94 -32.85
C ALA A 88 -26.45 5.03 -31.93
N GLU A 89 -26.17 3.79 -32.36
CA GLU A 89 -25.31 2.86 -31.62
C GLU A 89 -23.89 3.41 -31.46
N PHE A 90 -23.35 4.02 -32.52
CA PHE A 90 -22.03 4.66 -32.43
C PHE A 90 -22.02 5.80 -31.40
N GLN A 91 -23.07 6.63 -31.37
CA GLN A 91 -23.17 7.74 -30.43
C GLN A 91 -23.35 7.25 -28.98
N GLU A 92 -24.15 6.19 -28.77
CA GLU A 92 -24.28 5.53 -27.47
C GLU A 92 -22.93 5.00 -26.98
N ALA A 93 -22.18 4.34 -27.85
CA ALA A 93 -20.83 3.87 -27.51
C ALA A 93 -19.88 5.02 -27.14
N LEU A 94 -19.93 6.17 -27.84
CA LEU A 94 -19.13 7.33 -27.46
C LEU A 94 -19.48 7.87 -26.07
N ASN A 95 -20.76 7.87 -25.70
CA ASN A 95 -21.20 8.28 -24.37
C ASN A 95 -20.69 7.31 -23.30
N ASP A 96 -20.78 6.00 -23.55
CA ASP A 96 -20.24 4.96 -22.67
C ASP A 96 -18.73 5.13 -22.48
N ILE A 97 -17.98 5.36 -23.56
CA ILE A 97 -16.53 5.61 -23.51
C ILE A 97 -16.21 6.79 -22.60
N SER A 98 -16.93 7.89 -22.76
CA SER A 98 -16.72 9.10 -21.96
C SER A 98 -16.98 8.85 -20.47
N ALA A 99 -18.03 8.08 -20.14
CA ALA A 99 -18.33 7.67 -18.78
C ALA A 99 -17.19 6.79 -18.20
N ARG A 100 -16.71 5.79 -18.96
CA ARG A 100 -15.61 4.90 -18.52
C ARG A 100 -14.28 5.63 -18.37
N GLN A 101 -14.01 6.62 -19.22
CA GLN A 101 -12.83 7.47 -19.07
C GLN A 101 -12.86 8.27 -17.76
N THR A 102 -14.04 8.79 -17.39
CA THR A 102 -14.24 9.51 -16.13
C THR A 102 -14.05 8.58 -14.94
N GLU A 103 -14.62 7.37 -15.00
CA GLU A 103 -14.46 6.33 -13.98
C GLU A 103 -12.99 5.94 -13.77
N LEU A 104 -12.23 5.72 -14.86
CA LEU A 104 -10.79 5.43 -14.78
C LEU A 104 -10.00 6.58 -14.14
N ALA A 105 -10.36 7.84 -14.43
CA ALA A 105 -9.71 9.00 -13.83
C ALA A 105 -9.95 9.08 -12.31
N ILE A 106 -11.17 8.75 -11.86
CA ILE A 106 -11.50 8.68 -10.43
C ILE A 106 -10.67 7.58 -9.75
N LEU A 107 -10.67 6.36 -10.32
CA LEU A 107 -9.90 5.24 -9.76
C LEU A 107 -8.40 5.53 -9.68
N ARG A 108 -7.83 6.22 -10.68
CA ARG A 108 -6.42 6.66 -10.64
C ARG A 108 -6.16 7.64 -9.51
N ALA A 109 -7.05 8.60 -9.28
CA ALA A 109 -6.91 9.55 -8.19
C ALA A 109 -7.01 8.87 -6.82
N GLU A 110 -7.95 7.93 -6.65
CA GLU A 110 -8.07 7.11 -5.43
C GLU A 110 -6.81 6.26 -5.21
N TYR A 111 -6.32 5.58 -6.25
CA TYR A 111 -5.07 4.81 -6.17
C TYR A 111 -3.87 5.69 -5.80
N ASP A 112 -3.70 6.85 -6.43
CA ASP A 112 -2.63 7.79 -6.10
C ASP A 112 -2.72 8.27 -4.65
N HIS A 113 -3.93 8.51 -4.14
CA HIS A 113 -4.15 8.85 -2.75
C HIS A 113 -3.74 7.71 -1.80
N CYS A 114 -4.19 6.49 -2.07
CA CYS A 114 -3.82 5.32 -1.26
C CYS A 114 -2.32 5.03 -1.31
N ARG A 115 -1.68 5.20 -2.48
CA ARG A 115 -0.23 5.08 -2.64
C ARG A 115 0.51 6.15 -1.83
N ALA A 116 0.07 7.40 -1.87
CA ALA A 116 0.66 8.47 -1.08
C ALA A 116 0.57 8.20 0.43
N LEU A 117 -0.53 7.60 0.88
CA LEU A 117 -0.69 7.15 2.27
C LEU A 117 0.17 5.94 2.63
N SER A 118 0.62 5.15 1.65
CA SER A 118 1.45 3.96 1.86
C SER A 118 2.95 4.29 1.96
N GLY A 119 3.33 5.55 1.76
CA GLY A 119 4.73 5.99 1.68
C GLY A 119 5.40 5.59 0.35
N PRO A 120 6.58 6.16 0.03
CA PRO A 120 7.33 5.75 -1.16
C PRO A 120 7.70 4.27 -1.03
N GLU A 121 7.38 3.48 -2.06
CA GLU A 121 7.89 2.11 -2.18
C GLU A 121 9.42 2.18 -2.12
N PRO A 122 10.08 1.40 -1.24
CA PRO A 122 11.52 1.42 -1.16
C PRO A 122 12.10 0.95 -2.51
N VAL A 123 12.73 1.87 -3.24
CA VAL A 123 13.33 1.59 -4.55
C VAL A 123 14.36 0.46 -4.37
N PRO A 124 14.21 -0.69 -5.05
CA PRO A 124 15.18 -1.77 -4.99
C PRO A 124 16.49 -1.30 -5.65
N GLY A 125 17.45 -0.84 -4.86
CA GLY A 125 18.80 -0.51 -5.33
C GLY A 125 19.43 0.77 -4.79
N ASP A 126 18.63 1.70 -4.23
CA ASP A 126 19.12 3.02 -3.79
C ASP A 126 19.22 3.18 -2.26
N LEU A 127 18.97 2.10 -1.51
CA LEU A 127 19.30 2.08 -0.09
C LEU A 127 20.80 1.87 0.03
N ASP A 128 21.49 3.00 0.05
CA ASP A 128 22.89 3.17 0.45
C ASP A 128 23.29 2.09 1.45
N ALA A 129 24.41 1.39 1.23
CA ALA A 129 24.84 0.27 2.06
C ALA A 129 25.06 0.61 3.56
N GLY A 130 24.90 1.89 3.93
CA GLY A 130 24.86 2.40 5.30
C GLY A 130 23.47 2.71 5.88
N ALA A 131 22.39 2.66 5.10
CA ALA A 131 21.04 2.89 5.59
C ALA A 131 20.59 1.70 6.46
N ARG A 132 20.62 1.90 7.79
CA ARG A 132 20.22 0.90 8.79
C ARG A 132 18.73 0.56 8.61
N ARG A 133 18.40 -0.47 7.81
CA ARG A 133 17.02 -0.97 7.68
C ARG A 133 16.59 -1.60 8.98
N LEU A 134 15.45 -1.19 9.51
CA LEU A 134 14.92 -1.65 10.79
C LEU A 134 13.56 -2.31 10.58
N ALA A 135 13.43 -3.59 10.94
CA ALA A 135 12.12 -4.21 11.13
C ALA A 135 11.65 -3.98 12.57
N ILE A 136 10.42 -3.54 12.75
CA ILE A 136 9.79 -3.38 14.07
C ILE A 136 8.69 -4.43 14.13
N LEU A 137 8.85 -5.42 15.02
CA LEU A 137 7.81 -6.42 15.21
C LEU A 137 6.62 -5.83 15.97
N ALA A 138 5.44 -6.44 15.81
CA ALA A 138 4.27 -6.08 16.59
C ALA A 138 4.57 -6.16 18.11
N VAL A 139 3.97 -5.25 18.89
CA VAL A 139 4.11 -5.23 20.34
C VAL A 139 3.57 -6.53 20.93
N GLN A 140 4.45 -7.28 21.59
CA GLN A 140 4.11 -8.53 22.25
C GLN A 140 3.53 -8.24 23.62
N ASP A 141 2.30 -8.67 23.84
CA ASP A 141 1.58 -8.50 25.09
C ASP A 141 0.93 -9.84 25.45
N PRO A 142 1.71 -10.76 26.05
CA PRO A 142 1.25 -12.11 26.33
C PRO A 142 0.19 -12.16 27.44
N GLU A 143 0.14 -11.17 28.32
CA GLU A 143 -0.88 -11.04 29.37
C GLU A 143 -2.16 -10.32 28.88
N GLY A 144 -2.12 -9.66 27.72
CA GLY A 144 -3.28 -8.99 27.13
C GLY A 144 -3.69 -7.74 27.90
N VAL A 145 -2.71 -7.00 28.44
CA VAL A 145 -2.93 -5.77 29.20
C VAL A 145 -3.53 -4.67 28.31
N LEU A 146 -3.06 -4.57 27.07
CA LEU A 146 -3.50 -3.58 26.09
C LEU A 146 -4.54 -4.17 25.13
N THR A 147 -5.43 -3.31 24.66
CA THR A 147 -6.35 -3.68 23.58
C THR A 147 -5.57 -3.89 22.27
N PRO A 148 -6.12 -4.66 21.31
CA PRO A 148 -5.53 -4.78 19.97
C PRO A 148 -5.25 -3.43 19.29
N GLU A 149 -6.18 -2.48 19.42
CA GLU A 149 -6.06 -1.14 18.84
C GLU A 149 -4.90 -0.37 19.48
N ALA A 150 -4.79 -0.39 20.81
CA ALA A 150 -3.69 0.27 21.51
C ALA A 150 -2.31 -0.29 21.10
N ARG A 151 -2.21 -1.61 20.83
CA ARG A 151 -0.96 -2.22 20.33
C ARG A 151 -0.62 -1.78 18.92
N LEU A 152 -1.61 -1.59 18.05
CA LEU A 152 -1.40 -1.04 16.70
C LEU A 152 -0.94 0.41 16.78
N ASP A 153 -1.59 1.24 17.59
CA ASP A 153 -1.23 2.64 17.80
C ASP A 153 0.22 2.78 18.32
N LEU A 154 0.63 1.92 19.25
CA LEU A 154 2.02 1.87 19.73
C LEU A 154 3.00 1.44 18.64
N GLY A 155 2.63 0.50 17.77
CA GLY A 155 3.42 0.11 16.60
C GLY A 155 3.62 1.28 15.64
N ASP A 156 2.55 1.99 15.30
CA ASP A 156 2.60 3.17 14.43
C ASP A 156 3.44 4.30 15.04
N TYR A 157 3.33 4.50 16.36
CA TYR A 157 4.19 5.43 17.09
C TYR A 157 5.68 5.07 16.96
N LEU A 158 6.05 3.80 17.15
CA LEU A 158 7.42 3.33 17.02
C LEU A 158 7.96 3.53 15.59
N VAL A 159 7.14 3.21 14.57
CA VAL A 159 7.49 3.42 13.16
C VAL A 159 7.76 4.89 12.89
N ALA A 160 6.87 5.79 13.32
CA ALA A 160 7.04 7.23 13.13
C ALA A 160 8.27 7.76 13.87
N ARG A 161 8.50 7.32 15.11
CA ARG A 161 9.60 7.81 15.95
C ARG A 161 10.96 7.35 15.45
N LEU A 162 11.08 6.07 15.05
CA LEU A 162 12.34 5.48 14.58
C LEU A 162 12.60 5.73 13.10
N GLY A 163 11.56 6.00 12.30
CA GLY A 163 11.67 6.38 10.88
C GLY A 163 12.49 7.64 10.61
N ILE A 164 12.71 8.48 11.64
CA ILE A 164 13.59 9.65 11.56
C ILE A 164 15.08 9.25 11.43
N ARG A 165 15.44 8.04 11.87
CA ARG A 165 16.84 7.56 11.95
C ARG A 165 17.09 6.28 11.15
N PHE A 166 16.07 5.46 10.98
CA PHE A 166 16.14 4.17 10.33
C PHE A 166 15.26 4.15 9.09
N ALA A 167 15.67 3.39 8.08
CA ALA A 167 14.77 2.99 7.01
C ALA A 167 13.86 1.88 7.54
N VAL A 168 12.72 2.25 8.13
CA VAL A 168 11.80 1.29 8.75
C VAL A 168 11.12 0.46 7.66
N VAL A 169 11.14 -0.86 7.82
CA VAL A 169 10.44 -1.79 6.92
C VAL A 169 8.93 -1.58 7.08
N PRO A 170 8.16 -1.53 5.97
CA PRO A 170 6.71 -1.37 6.06
C PRO A 170 6.06 -2.43 6.98
N PRO A 171 5.16 -2.02 7.91
CA PRO A 171 4.55 -2.94 8.86
C PRO A 171 3.83 -4.14 8.22
N GLY A 172 3.25 -3.95 7.03
CA GLY A 172 2.60 -5.04 6.28
C GLY A 172 3.55 -6.18 5.91
N ALA A 173 4.76 -5.85 5.42
CA ALA A 173 5.77 -6.85 5.07
C ALA A 173 6.32 -7.57 6.31
N VAL A 174 6.47 -6.85 7.43
CA VAL A 174 6.88 -7.46 8.71
C VAL A 174 5.79 -8.40 9.23
N ALA A 175 4.52 -8.00 9.14
CA ALA A 175 3.40 -8.82 9.60
C ALA A 175 3.24 -10.11 8.78
N GLU A 176 3.38 -10.03 7.44
CA GLU A 176 3.35 -11.18 6.54
C GLU A 176 4.46 -12.18 6.87
N ALA A 177 5.71 -11.71 6.95
CA ALA A 177 6.85 -12.53 7.35
C ALA A 177 6.66 -13.12 8.77
N THR A 178 6.12 -12.32 9.70
CA THR A 178 5.84 -12.82 11.06
C THR A 178 4.81 -13.95 11.03
N ALA A 179 3.76 -13.86 10.23
CA ALA A 179 2.75 -14.91 10.12
C ALA A 179 3.31 -16.23 9.58
N GLU A 180 4.34 -16.20 8.73
CA GLU A 180 5.01 -17.41 8.23
C GLU A 180 5.88 -18.09 9.32
N HIS A 181 6.54 -17.31 10.18
CA HIS A 181 7.46 -17.83 11.20
C HIS A 181 6.81 -18.02 12.58
N ASP A 182 5.69 -17.37 12.86
CA ASP A 182 5.02 -17.40 14.16
C ASP A 182 4.03 -18.57 14.27
N LYS A 183 4.54 -19.71 14.73
CA LYS A 183 3.73 -20.92 14.94
C LYS A 183 2.86 -20.89 16.20
N ALA A 184 3.07 -19.95 17.12
CA ALA A 184 2.49 -19.99 18.47
C ALA A 184 1.86 -18.66 18.92
N GLY A 185 1.70 -17.69 18.03
CA GLY A 185 1.26 -16.34 18.36
C GLY A 185 2.28 -15.55 19.20
N ARG A 186 3.55 -15.99 19.20
CA ARG A 186 4.66 -15.38 19.94
C ARG A 186 5.94 -15.47 19.14
N CYS A 187 6.42 -14.32 18.68
CA CYS A 187 7.68 -14.23 17.94
C CYS A 187 8.88 -14.13 18.89
N ASN A 188 9.46 -15.27 19.27
CA ASN A 188 10.71 -15.30 20.03
C ASN A 188 11.92 -14.81 19.21
N LYS A 189 13.11 -14.81 19.81
CA LYS A 189 14.34 -14.35 19.14
C LYS A 189 14.67 -15.08 17.82
N ALA A 190 14.37 -16.38 17.73
CA ALA A 190 14.59 -17.13 16.50
C ALA A 190 13.62 -16.68 15.40
N CYS A 191 12.34 -16.48 15.74
CA CYS A 191 11.35 -15.89 14.84
C CYS A 191 11.76 -14.47 14.41
N ALA A 192 12.17 -13.61 15.34
CA ALA A 192 12.58 -12.23 15.05
C ALA A 192 13.73 -12.18 14.03
N ARG A 193 14.71 -13.08 14.14
CA ARG A 193 15.79 -13.20 13.17
C ARG A 193 15.32 -13.72 11.81
N ALA A 194 14.42 -14.71 11.79
CA ALA A 194 13.87 -15.23 10.54
C ALA A 194 13.12 -14.13 9.78
N VAL A 195 12.24 -13.41 10.47
CA VAL A 195 11.52 -12.23 9.95
C VAL A 195 12.50 -11.17 9.45
N GLY A 196 13.49 -10.78 10.26
CA GLY A 196 14.50 -9.79 9.87
C GLY A 196 15.28 -10.17 8.62
N SER A 197 15.63 -11.46 8.47
CA SER A 197 16.31 -11.96 7.29
C SER A 197 15.43 -11.90 6.04
N GLU A 198 14.16 -12.30 6.17
CA GLU A 198 13.20 -12.33 5.06
C GLU A 198 12.92 -10.93 4.51
N VAL A 199 12.65 -9.97 5.40
CA VAL A 199 12.40 -8.58 5.00
C VAL A 199 13.67 -7.76 4.74
N ARG A 200 14.84 -8.43 4.78
CA ARG A 200 16.18 -7.87 4.56
C ARG A 200 16.46 -6.66 5.46
N ALA A 201 16.08 -6.76 6.73
CA ALA A 201 16.42 -5.75 7.73
C ALA A 201 17.85 -5.96 8.25
N ASN A 202 18.56 -4.87 8.52
CA ASN A 202 19.86 -4.92 9.20
C ASN A 202 19.70 -5.05 10.71
N LYS A 203 18.57 -4.57 11.24
CA LYS A 203 18.22 -4.61 12.65
C LYS A 203 16.77 -5.01 12.84
N VAL A 204 16.47 -5.64 13.97
CA VAL A 204 15.10 -5.99 14.38
C VAL A 204 14.86 -5.42 15.77
N LEU A 205 13.78 -4.66 15.93
CA LEU A 205 13.30 -4.20 17.22
C LEU A 205 12.16 -5.11 17.66
N THR A 206 12.32 -5.73 18.83
CA THR A 206 11.24 -6.39 19.56
C THR A 206 10.78 -5.48 20.70
N VAL A 207 9.47 -5.47 20.93
CA VAL A 207 8.87 -4.77 22.08
C VAL A 207 7.96 -5.76 22.78
N THR A 208 8.26 -6.01 24.05
CA THR A 208 7.53 -6.94 24.90
C THR A 208 7.02 -6.22 26.13
N LEU A 209 5.73 -6.35 26.39
CA LEU A 209 5.11 -5.97 27.65
C LEU A 209 5.09 -7.20 28.56
N ALA A 210 5.40 -6.97 29.83
CA ALA A 210 5.25 -7.98 30.87
C ALA A 210 4.58 -7.34 32.08
N GLN A 211 3.52 -7.95 32.59
CA GLN A 211 2.86 -7.48 33.81
C GLN A 211 3.55 -8.03 35.06
N GLU A 212 4.02 -7.13 35.93
CA GLU A 212 4.58 -7.41 37.25
C GLU A 212 3.65 -6.80 38.31
N GLU A 213 2.77 -7.62 38.90
CA GLU A 213 1.75 -7.18 39.87
C GLU A 213 0.81 -6.09 39.30
N ALA A 214 0.92 -4.86 39.81
CA ALA A 214 0.14 -3.69 39.39
C ALA A 214 0.90 -2.79 38.40
N ARG A 215 2.08 -3.20 37.92
CA ARG A 215 2.93 -2.43 37.00
C ARG A 215 3.22 -3.22 35.74
N CYS A 216 3.56 -2.48 34.69
CA CYS A 216 3.97 -3.02 33.42
C CYS A 216 5.45 -2.73 33.19
N SER A 217 6.19 -3.75 32.80
CA SER A 217 7.57 -3.65 32.32
C SER A 217 7.52 -3.64 30.79
N VAL A 218 8.01 -2.56 30.17
CA VAL A 218 8.21 -2.47 28.73
C VAL A 218 9.65 -2.81 28.42
N ILE A 219 9.88 -3.88 27.69
CA ILE A 219 11.20 -4.39 27.30
C ILE A 219 11.38 -4.18 25.80
N LEU A 220 12.42 -3.44 25.42
CA LEU A 220 12.80 -3.20 24.03
C LEU A 220 14.16 -3.85 23.78
N GLU A 221 14.27 -4.68 22.75
CA GLU A 221 15.54 -5.27 22.33
C GLU A 221 15.79 -4.95 20.85
N LEU A 222 16.94 -4.33 20.57
CA LEU A 222 17.41 -4.03 19.23
C LEU A 222 18.49 -5.05 18.86
N ASP A 223 18.12 -6.03 18.04
CA ASP A 223 19.01 -7.06 17.54
C ASP A 223 19.69 -6.61 16.24
N ASP A 224 20.97 -6.91 16.11
CA ASP A 224 21.74 -6.72 14.89
C ASP A 224 21.74 -8.02 14.06
N MET A 225 21.25 -7.94 12.83
CA MET A 225 21.04 -9.12 11.98
C MET A 225 22.32 -9.70 11.39
N ALA A 226 23.38 -8.90 11.27
CA ALA A 226 24.66 -9.37 10.74
C ALA A 226 25.41 -10.21 11.79
N THR A 227 25.36 -9.78 13.04
CA THR A 227 26.07 -10.44 14.16
C THR A 227 25.19 -11.42 14.93
N GLY A 228 23.86 -11.27 14.82
CA GLY A 228 22.88 -12.00 15.59
C GLY A 228 22.83 -11.61 17.08
N ILE A 229 23.60 -10.62 17.55
CA ILE A 229 23.58 -10.23 18.97
C ILE A 229 22.60 -9.09 19.21
N THR A 230 22.14 -8.97 20.45
CA THR A 230 21.37 -7.80 20.89
C THR A 230 22.34 -6.64 21.07
N GLU A 231 22.24 -5.63 20.20
CA GLU A 231 23.11 -4.46 20.27
C GLU A 231 22.74 -3.61 21.50
N ARG A 232 21.44 -3.45 21.74
CA ARG A 232 20.91 -2.65 22.84
C ARG A 232 19.63 -3.27 23.37
N ALA A 233 19.47 -3.21 24.68
CA ALA A 233 18.23 -3.55 25.34
C ALA A 233 17.88 -2.48 26.38
N ARG A 234 16.60 -2.21 26.54
CA ARG A 234 16.08 -1.31 27.59
C ARG A 234 14.84 -1.91 28.21
N THR A 235 14.72 -1.71 29.51
CA THR A 235 13.52 -2.05 30.26
C THR A 235 13.12 -0.80 31.04
N VAL A 236 11.86 -0.40 30.88
CA VAL A 236 11.26 0.66 31.70
C VAL A 236 10.05 0.09 32.41
N ARG A 237 9.71 0.68 33.55
CA ARG A 237 8.51 0.32 34.31
C ARG A 237 7.55 1.49 34.26
N SER A 238 6.28 1.19 33.98
CA SER A 238 5.17 2.14 33.97
C SER A 238 3.97 1.52 34.68
N ASP A 239 2.92 2.32 34.86
CA ASP A 239 1.59 1.76 35.07
C ASP A 239 1.11 1.09 33.76
N CYS A 240 0.10 0.23 33.87
CA CYS A 240 -0.42 -0.57 32.76
C CYS A 240 -1.47 0.16 31.90
N ALA A 241 -1.71 1.45 32.13
CA ALA A 241 -2.58 2.24 31.27
C ALA A 241 -1.89 2.51 29.91
N PRO A 242 -2.63 2.52 28.78
CA PRO A 242 -2.04 2.72 27.45
C PRO A 242 -1.16 3.97 27.34
N GLU A 243 -1.60 5.09 27.88
CA GLU A 243 -0.89 6.37 27.87
C GLU A 243 0.43 6.32 28.68
N THR A 244 0.45 5.60 29.80
CA THR A 244 1.67 5.44 30.62
C THR A 244 2.65 4.46 30.00
N VAL A 245 2.14 3.42 29.33
CA VAL A 245 2.97 2.49 28.54
C VAL A 245 3.61 3.23 27.35
N GLN A 246 2.86 4.08 26.65
CA GLN A 246 3.40 4.89 25.56
C GLN A 246 4.51 5.83 26.04
N ALA A 247 4.31 6.52 27.17
CA ALA A 247 5.34 7.36 27.78
C ALA A 247 6.59 6.54 28.15
N GLY A 248 6.40 5.34 28.70
CA GLY A 248 7.51 4.42 28.95
C GLY A 248 8.26 4.02 27.67
N ILE A 249 7.54 3.72 26.59
CA ILE A 249 8.15 3.43 25.29
C ILE A 249 8.96 4.63 24.78
N GLU A 250 8.45 5.86 24.93
CA GLU A 250 9.18 7.06 24.55
C GLU A 250 10.53 7.18 25.27
N ASP A 251 10.53 6.98 26.59
CA ASP A 251 11.73 6.99 27.43
C ASP A 251 12.71 5.86 27.03
N ALA A 252 12.20 4.68 26.70
CA ALA A 252 13.00 3.53 26.31
C ALA A 252 13.61 3.67 24.91
N VAL A 253 12.91 4.32 23.97
CA VAL A 253 13.33 4.50 22.57
C VAL A 253 14.40 5.59 22.43
N ALA A 254 14.32 6.67 23.22
CA ALA A 254 15.27 7.78 23.14
C ALA A 254 16.77 7.37 23.13
N PRO A 255 17.24 6.43 23.99
CA PRO A 255 18.63 5.96 23.96
C PRO A 255 18.91 4.91 22.86
N LEU A 256 17.90 4.25 22.29
CA LEU A 256 18.08 3.32 21.17
C LEU A 256 18.39 4.06 19.86
N ALA A 257 17.95 5.31 19.76
CA ALA A 257 18.10 6.16 18.57
C ALA A 257 19.42 6.96 18.51
N GLN A 258 20.31 6.85 19.50
CA GLN A 258 21.62 7.54 19.55
C GLN A 258 22.72 6.76 18.83
#